data_AF-A0A2N2K871-F1
#
_entry.id   AF-A0A2N2K871-F1
#
_cell.length_a   1.000
_cell.length_b   1.000
_cell.length_c   1.000
_cell.angle_alpha   90.00
_cell.angle_beta   90.00
_cell.angle_gamma   90.00
#
_symmetry.space_group_name_H-M   'P 1'
#
loop_
_entity.id
_entity.type
_entity.pdbx_description
1 polymer ?
#
loop_
_entity_poly.entity_id
_entity_poly.type
_entity_poly.pdbx_seq_one_letter_code
_entity_poly.pdbx_strand_id
1 'polypeptide(L)'
;MRVFGQTGNVDSTFNTSTSFLSDPEGWVILTKLFHKNSSIAAAYYTLTNTSINGELTITPADYGFPDDKVSSIMFLETLNQEGSCPAGSPPGTPCPDYFIDVLSTFAPLYFTSGAGQYEVLFDLAPVSFASIDFPSANEVRVWTQEGEISQVNVMLKIAQVPEPASLLLLGLGLLGLGFIKRRKR
;
A
#
# COMPACT_ATOMS: atom_id res chain seq x y z
N MET A 1 19.61 12.50 -7.29
CA MET A 1 18.44 11.83 -6.71
C MET A 1 18.80 10.81 -5.61
N ARG A 2 18.09 10.81 -4.47
CA ARG A 2 18.12 9.73 -3.48
C ARG A 2 16.70 9.53 -2.94
N VAL A 3 16.20 8.30 -2.97
CA VAL A 3 15.01 7.88 -2.23
C VAL A 3 15.49 7.07 -1.04
N PHE A 4 15.05 7.47 0.14
CA PHE A 4 15.29 6.70 1.34
C PHE A 4 13.93 6.23 1.85
N GLY A 5 13.77 4.93 2.03
CA GLY A 5 12.76 4.40 2.93
C GLY A 5 13.36 4.43 4.34
N GLN A 6 12.71 5.09 5.29
CA GLN A 6 13.02 4.81 6.68
C GLN A 6 12.48 3.41 6.97
N THR A 7 13.36 2.43 7.15
CA THR A 7 13.02 1.14 7.75
C THR A 7 12.71 1.42 9.22
N GLY A 8 11.48 1.80 9.50
CA GLY A 8 10.93 1.72 10.84
C GLY A 8 10.47 0.28 11.07
N ASN A 9 11.00 -0.40 12.08
CA ASN A 9 10.24 -1.47 12.70
C ASN A 9 9.00 -0.82 13.30
N VAL A 10 7.85 -1.04 12.67
CA VAL A 10 6.57 -0.70 13.27
C VAL A 10 6.16 -1.91 14.10
N ASP A 11 6.59 -1.94 15.36
CA ASP A 11 5.98 -2.81 16.37
C ASP A 11 4.59 -2.21 16.69
N SER A 12 3.61 -2.46 15.83
CA SER A 12 2.22 -2.17 16.16
C SER A 12 1.66 -3.34 16.95
N THR A 13 1.69 -3.24 18.27
CA THR A 13 0.71 -3.98 19.07
C THR A 13 -0.65 -3.37 18.73
N PHE A 14 -1.49 -4.11 18.01
CA PHE A 14 -2.87 -3.73 17.75
C PHE A 14 -3.65 -3.81 19.07
N ASN A 15 -3.51 -2.77 19.89
CA ASN A 15 -4.30 -2.58 21.09
C ASN A 15 -5.45 -1.64 20.71
N THR A 16 -6.68 -2.12 20.80
CA THR A 16 -7.92 -1.37 20.51
C THR A 16 -8.15 -0.16 21.45
N SER A 17 -7.12 0.32 22.15
CA SER A 17 -7.20 1.34 23.19
C SER A 17 -6.18 2.47 23.10
N THR A 18 -5.33 2.54 22.07
CA THR A 18 -4.39 3.68 21.90
C THR A 18 -4.44 4.28 20.51
N SER A 19 -4.85 5.55 20.47
CA SER A 19 -4.92 6.44 19.32
C SER A 19 -3.54 6.65 18.67
N PHE A 20 -3.22 5.86 17.66
CA PHE A 20 -2.49 6.37 16.51
C PHE A 20 -3.50 7.09 15.60
N LEU A 21 -3.03 8.00 14.74
CA LEU A 21 -3.87 8.81 13.84
C LEU A 21 -4.61 7.90 12.84
N SER A 22 -5.63 7.19 13.32
CA SER A 22 -6.61 6.53 12.48
C SER A 22 -7.37 7.64 11.79
N ASP A 23 -7.36 7.63 10.46
CA ASP A 23 -8.42 8.29 9.72
C ASP A 23 -9.78 7.76 10.26
N PRO A 24 -10.85 8.57 10.33
CA PRO A 24 -12.20 8.07 10.63
C PRO A 24 -12.59 6.78 9.89
N GLU A 25 -11.96 6.45 8.75
CA GLU A 25 -12.16 5.21 8.00
C GLU A 25 -11.35 3.98 8.47
N GLY A 26 -10.47 4.12 9.47
CA GLY A 26 -9.71 3.01 10.08
C GLY A 26 -8.37 2.67 9.42
N TRP A 27 -7.80 3.58 8.63
CA TRP A 27 -6.45 3.45 8.06
C TRP A 27 -5.37 3.83 9.07
N VAL A 28 -4.25 3.10 9.07
CA VAL A 28 -3.08 3.35 9.91
C VAL A 28 -1.87 3.60 9.00
N ILE A 29 -1.10 4.64 9.29
CA ILE A 29 0.17 4.91 8.59
C ILE A 29 1.22 3.91 9.07
N LEU A 30 1.74 3.08 8.15
CA LEU A 30 2.85 2.18 8.41
C LEU A 30 4.19 2.90 8.32
N THR A 31 4.47 3.48 7.16
CA THR A 31 5.75 4.13 6.90
C THR A 31 5.58 5.31 5.96
N LYS A 32 6.65 6.08 5.80
CA LYS A 32 6.74 7.20 4.88
C LYS A 32 7.83 6.93 3.86
N LEU A 33 7.46 7.00 2.59
CA LEU A 33 8.39 7.06 1.49
C LEU A 33 8.64 8.53 1.16
N PHE A 34 9.91 8.87 0.95
CA PHE A 34 10.27 10.20 0.49
C PHE A 34 11.24 10.18 -0.66
N HIS A 35 10.99 11.07 -1.60
CA HIS A 35 11.85 11.28 -2.74
C HIS A 35 12.35 12.72 -2.71
N LYS A 36 13.68 12.87 -2.64
CA LYS A 36 14.36 14.16 -2.76
C LYS A 36 14.77 14.35 -4.21
N ASN A 37 14.08 15.26 -4.89
CA ASN A 37 14.44 15.72 -6.21
C ASN A 37 15.42 16.89 -6.10
N SER A 38 16.49 16.88 -6.89
CA SER A 38 17.51 17.92 -6.83
C SER A 38 18.20 18.04 -8.18
N SER A 39 18.31 19.27 -8.66
CA SER A 39 18.85 19.55 -9.97
C SER A 39 20.30 19.10 -10.05
N ILE A 40 20.55 18.17 -10.96
CA ILE A 40 21.86 17.65 -11.26
C ILE A 40 22.23 17.98 -12.71
N ALA A 41 23.52 18.13 -12.96
CA ALA A 41 24.01 18.28 -14.33
C ALA A 41 23.75 17.00 -15.13
N ALA A 42 23.37 17.14 -16.40
CA ALA A 42 23.08 16.03 -17.30
C ALA A 42 24.25 15.04 -17.52
N ALA A 43 25.47 15.43 -17.12
CA ALA A 43 26.65 14.56 -17.16
C ALA A 43 26.71 13.55 -16.01
N TYR A 44 25.87 13.69 -14.98
CA TYR A 44 25.84 12.77 -13.84
C TYR A 44 24.90 11.59 -14.08
N TYR A 45 25.28 10.42 -13.55
CA TYR A 45 24.40 9.26 -13.53
C TYR A 45 23.31 9.42 -12.46
N THR A 46 22.12 8.94 -12.79
CA THR A 46 20.98 8.86 -11.89
C THR A 46 20.71 7.43 -11.47
N LEU A 47 20.10 7.28 -10.30
CA LEU A 47 19.51 6.00 -9.93
C LEU A 47 18.34 5.75 -10.89
N THR A 48 18.27 4.56 -11.48
CA THR A 48 17.21 4.20 -12.45
C THR A 48 16.26 3.15 -11.88
N ASN A 49 16.75 2.33 -10.96
CA ASN A 49 15.93 1.36 -10.22
C ASN A 49 16.49 1.09 -8.83
N THR A 50 15.63 0.64 -7.93
CA THR A 50 15.98 0.04 -6.65
C THR A 50 14.89 -0.92 -6.21
N SER A 51 15.22 -1.79 -5.26
CA SER A 51 14.22 -2.57 -4.55
C SER A 51 14.00 -2.01 -3.15
N ILE A 52 12.75 -1.98 -2.70
CA ILE A 52 12.38 -1.73 -1.31
C ILE A 52 11.67 -2.96 -0.77
N ASN A 53 12.14 -3.45 0.37
CA ASN A 53 11.55 -4.60 1.05
C ASN A 53 10.87 -4.11 2.33
N GLY A 54 9.65 -4.57 2.56
CA GLY A 54 8.92 -4.37 3.81
C GLY A 54 8.67 -5.70 4.50
N GLU A 55 8.75 -5.73 5.82
CA GLU A 55 8.33 -6.87 6.63
C GLU A 55 7.14 -6.45 7.48
N LEU A 56 6.04 -7.19 7.39
CA LEU A 56 4.83 -6.97 8.18
C LEU A 56 4.61 -8.18 9.08
N THR A 57 4.57 -7.93 10.39
CA THR A 57 4.29 -8.96 11.40
C THR A 57 3.00 -8.59 12.15
N ILE A 58 2.05 -9.53 12.21
CA ILE A 58 0.78 -9.37 12.94
C ILE A 58 0.72 -10.40 14.07
N THR A 59 0.36 -9.98 15.28
CA THR A 59 0.27 -10.87 16.45
C THR A 59 -1.07 -10.68 17.19
N PRO A 60 -1.85 -11.77 17.47
CA PRO A 60 -1.64 -13.13 17.00
C PRO A 60 -2.14 -13.32 15.55
N ALA A 61 -1.28 -13.84 14.68
CA ALA A 61 -1.68 -14.46 13.42
C ALA A 61 -1.53 -15.97 13.60
N ASP A 62 -2.64 -16.71 13.50
CA ASP A 62 -2.64 -18.16 13.65
C ASP A 62 -2.10 -18.83 12.38
N TYR A 63 -2.41 -18.26 11.20
CA TYR A 63 -1.89 -18.65 9.88
C TYR A 63 -1.86 -17.47 8.90
N GLY A 64 -0.90 -17.49 7.94
CA GLY A 64 -0.50 -16.38 7.05
C GLY A 64 0.55 -15.46 7.72
N PHE A 65 1.37 -14.63 7.08
CA PHE A 65 2.05 -14.66 5.77
C PHE A 65 3.44 -15.33 5.94
N PRO A 66 4.09 -15.75 4.84
CA PRO A 66 5.18 -14.89 4.37
C PRO A 66 5.15 -14.77 2.85
N ASP A 67 4.74 -13.59 2.38
CA ASP A 67 4.94 -13.15 1.01
C ASP A 67 5.97 -12.02 1.09
N ASP A 68 7.19 -12.29 0.61
CA ASP A 68 8.30 -11.36 0.57
C ASP A 68 8.11 -10.40 -0.61
N LYS A 69 7.08 -9.55 -0.52
CA LYS A 69 6.81 -8.53 -1.54
C LYS A 69 7.99 -7.55 -1.58
N VAL A 70 8.80 -7.73 -2.61
CA VAL A 70 9.83 -6.77 -3.00
C VAL A 70 9.21 -5.77 -3.96
N SER A 71 9.16 -4.51 -3.55
CA SER A 71 8.77 -3.42 -4.45
C SER A 71 9.93 -3.06 -5.35
N SER A 72 9.73 -3.15 -6.66
CA SER A 72 10.71 -2.67 -7.64
C SER A 72 10.35 -1.25 -8.04
N ILE A 73 11.10 -0.29 -7.53
CA ILE A 73 10.89 1.12 -7.83
C ILE A 73 11.80 1.51 -8.98
N MET A 74 11.21 2.09 -10.02
CA MET A 74 11.92 2.73 -11.12
C MET A 74 11.94 4.24 -10.92
N PHE A 75 13.04 4.87 -11.27
CA PHE A 75 13.23 6.32 -11.17
C PHE A 75 13.42 6.91 -12.55
N LEU A 76 12.82 8.08 -12.77
CA LEU A 76 13.07 8.88 -13.95
C LEU A 76 13.35 10.33 -13.55
N GLU A 77 14.61 10.71 -13.75
CA GLU A 77 15.03 12.10 -13.73
C GLU A 77 14.70 12.73 -15.07
N THR A 78 13.92 13.81 -15.04
CA THR A 78 13.43 14.49 -16.24
C THR A 78 14.43 15.54 -16.71
N LEU A 79 14.35 15.88 -18.00
CA LEU A 79 15.13 17.00 -18.52
C LEU A 79 14.54 18.31 -17.98
N ASN A 80 15.34 19.03 -17.20
CA ASN A 80 15.01 20.32 -16.59
C ASN A 80 15.00 21.49 -17.59
N GLN A 81 14.24 21.35 -18.68
CA GLN A 81 14.11 22.35 -19.74
C GLN A 81 12.62 22.71 -19.95
N GLU A 82 12.36 23.98 -20.24
CA GLU A 82 11.01 24.44 -20.56
C GLU A 82 10.49 23.72 -21.82
N GLY A 83 9.26 23.23 -21.76
CA GLY A 83 8.62 22.49 -22.86
C GLY A 83 9.09 21.05 -23.03
N SER A 84 10.01 20.54 -22.20
CA SER A 84 10.43 19.13 -22.23
C SER A 84 9.79 18.26 -21.15
N CYS A 85 8.88 18.80 -20.33
CA CYS A 85 8.27 18.03 -19.26
C CYS A 85 7.36 16.93 -19.83
N PRO A 86 7.43 15.70 -19.30
CA PRO A 86 6.64 14.58 -19.79
C PRO A 86 5.13 14.83 -19.63
N ALA A 87 4.34 14.27 -20.55
CA ALA A 87 2.89 14.38 -20.49
C ALA A 87 2.34 13.79 -19.17
N GLY A 88 1.42 14.51 -18.54
CA GLY A 88 0.86 14.17 -17.24
C GLY A 88 1.70 14.63 -16.05
N SER A 89 2.86 15.27 -16.26
CA SER A 89 3.59 15.90 -15.17
C SER A 89 2.76 17.05 -14.57
N PRO A 90 2.81 17.24 -13.25
CA PRO A 90 2.34 18.47 -12.63
C PRO A 90 2.94 19.71 -13.33
N PRO A 91 2.20 20.82 -13.45
CA PRO A 91 2.74 22.03 -14.06
C PRO A 91 3.90 22.56 -13.24
N GLY A 92 5.03 22.82 -13.91
CA GLY A 92 6.22 23.38 -13.27
C GLY A 92 7.44 23.38 -14.18
N THR A 93 8.26 24.42 -14.06
CA THR A 93 9.62 24.46 -14.59
C THR A 93 10.56 24.89 -13.46
N PRO A 94 11.66 24.17 -13.20
CA PRO A 94 12.13 22.97 -13.90
C PRO A 94 11.18 21.76 -13.76
N CYS A 95 11.35 20.76 -14.63
CA CYS A 95 10.40 19.64 -14.72
C CYS A 95 10.45 18.76 -13.47
N PRO A 96 9.30 18.25 -12.99
CA PRO A 96 9.29 17.36 -11.85
C PRO A 96 9.77 15.97 -12.26
N ASP A 97 10.51 15.35 -11.35
CA ASP A 97 10.93 13.96 -11.48
C ASP A 97 9.93 13.03 -10.84
N TYR A 98 10.03 11.74 -11.14
CA TYR A 98 9.12 10.78 -10.56
C TYR A 98 9.75 9.42 -10.33
N PHE A 99 9.07 8.65 -9.49
CA PHE A 99 9.29 7.23 -9.39
C PHE A 99 8.01 6.46 -9.72
N ILE A 100 8.18 5.27 -10.31
CA ILE A 100 7.11 4.33 -10.62
C ILE A 100 7.30 3.11 -9.71
N ASP A 101 6.20 2.62 -9.15
CA ASP A 101 6.15 1.34 -8.46
C ASP A 101 5.04 0.45 -9.05
N VAL A 102 5.16 -0.86 -8.83
CA VAL A 102 4.19 -1.85 -9.28
C VAL A 102 3.10 -1.99 -8.22
N LEU A 103 1.84 -1.78 -8.60
CA LEU A 103 0.69 -1.86 -7.69
C LEU A 103 0.54 -3.24 -7.03
N SER A 104 1.10 -4.30 -7.64
CA SER A 104 1.10 -5.64 -7.05
C SER A 104 1.85 -5.74 -5.73
N THR A 105 2.79 -4.82 -5.43
CA THR A 105 3.42 -4.75 -4.10
C THR A 105 2.39 -4.40 -3.02
N PHE A 106 1.40 -3.58 -3.37
CA PHE A 106 0.32 -3.15 -2.46
C PHE A 106 -0.94 -4.02 -2.60
N ALA A 107 -0.82 -5.22 -3.17
CA ALA A 107 -1.93 -6.15 -3.26
C ALA A 107 -2.40 -6.58 -1.85
N PRO A 108 -3.72 -6.84 -1.67
CA PRO A 108 -4.24 -7.30 -0.39
C PRO A 108 -3.57 -8.58 0.08
N LEU A 109 -3.46 -8.65 1.39
CA LEU A 109 -2.80 -9.70 2.13
C LEU A 109 -3.85 -10.39 3.02
N TYR A 110 -3.93 -11.73 3.07
CA TYR A 110 -4.86 -12.48 3.95
C TYR A 110 -4.19 -13.23 5.11
N PHE A 111 -4.80 -13.18 6.30
CA PHE A 111 -4.40 -13.99 7.45
C PHE A 111 -5.62 -14.48 8.23
N THR A 112 -5.42 -15.47 9.10
CA THR A 112 -6.44 -15.94 10.05
C THR A 112 -5.99 -15.72 11.48
N SER A 113 -6.95 -15.38 12.33
CA SER A 113 -6.80 -15.32 13.79
C SER A 113 -8.07 -15.93 14.39
N GLY A 114 -8.07 -16.49 15.59
CA GLY A 114 -9.17 -17.29 16.16
C GLY A 114 -10.60 -16.73 16.08
N ALA A 115 -10.78 -15.47 15.68
CA ALA A 115 -12.05 -14.81 15.36
C ALA A 115 -12.48 -14.84 13.87
N GLY A 116 -11.68 -15.38 12.94
CA GLY A 116 -12.04 -15.56 11.53
C GLY A 116 -10.92 -15.26 10.53
N GLN A 117 -11.30 -15.04 9.28
CA GLN A 117 -10.41 -14.61 8.20
C GLN A 117 -10.37 -13.09 8.11
N TYR A 118 -9.18 -12.55 7.86
CA TYR A 118 -8.92 -11.12 7.75
C TYR A 118 -8.19 -10.80 6.45
N GLU A 119 -8.45 -9.60 5.95
CA GLU A 119 -7.77 -8.99 4.81
C GLU A 119 -7.05 -7.74 5.28
N VAL A 120 -5.83 -7.59 4.83
CA VAL A 120 -4.95 -6.43 5.01
C VAL A 120 -4.91 -5.70 3.69
N LEU A 121 -5.41 -4.48 3.68
CA LEU A 121 -5.43 -3.58 2.55
C LEU A 121 -4.30 -2.56 2.68
N PHE A 122 -3.70 -2.18 1.56
CA PHE A 122 -2.70 -1.14 1.49
C PHE A 122 -3.19 0.04 0.65
N ASP A 123 -2.70 1.23 0.98
CA ASP A 123 -2.96 2.43 0.20
C ASP A 123 -1.80 3.43 0.30
N LEU A 124 -1.73 4.36 -0.64
CA LEU A 124 -0.73 5.42 -0.71
C LEU A 124 -1.40 6.79 -0.59
N ALA A 125 -1.10 7.53 0.47
CA ALA A 125 -1.59 8.89 0.66
C ALA A 125 -0.48 9.93 0.44
N PRO A 126 -0.65 10.88 -0.50
CA PRO A 126 0.30 11.99 -0.64
C PRO A 126 0.24 12.91 0.58
N VAL A 127 1.39 13.42 1.00
CA VAL A 127 1.50 14.31 2.17
C VAL A 127 1.94 15.71 1.77
N SER A 128 3.15 15.85 1.25
CA SER A 128 3.72 17.14 0.87
C SER A 128 4.48 17.00 -0.44
N PHE A 129 4.30 17.96 -1.35
CA PHE A 129 5.00 18.06 -2.63
C PHE A 129 5.01 16.76 -3.45
N ALA A 130 4.02 15.90 -3.20
CA ALA A 130 3.80 14.63 -3.88
C ALA A 130 2.51 14.75 -4.69
N SER A 131 2.60 14.47 -5.99
CA SER A 131 1.42 14.23 -6.83
C SER A 131 1.44 12.78 -7.26
N ILE A 132 0.31 12.09 -7.13
CA ILE A 132 0.19 10.67 -7.46
C ILE A 132 -0.73 10.53 -8.66
N ASP A 133 -0.32 9.74 -9.64
CA ASP A 133 -1.16 9.33 -10.75
C ASP A 133 -0.95 7.85 -11.11
N PHE A 134 -1.85 7.34 -11.94
CA PHE A 134 -1.93 5.92 -12.28
C PHE A 134 -1.83 5.77 -13.80
N PRO A 135 -0.60 5.71 -14.37
CA PRO A 135 -0.42 5.64 -15.81
C PRO A 135 -0.99 4.34 -16.42
N SER A 136 -1.15 3.29 -15.61
CA SER A 136 -1.81 2.04 -15.99
C SER A 136 -2.50 1.39 -14.80
N ALA A 137 -3.23 0.29 -15.04
CA ALA A 137 -3.91 -0.48 -13.99
C ALA A 137 -2.95 -1.17 -13.00
N ASN A 138 -1.65 -1.25 -13.33
CA ASN A 138 -0.64 -1.97 -12.53
C ASN A 138 0.49 -1.08 -12.03
N GLU A 139 0.44 0.22 -12.30
CA GLU A 139 1.52 1.14 -11.97
C GLU A 139 0.99 2.34 -11.21
N VAL A 140 1.73 2.72 -10.18
CA VAL A 140 1.55 3.99 -9.49
C VAL A 140 2.78 4.85 -9.74
N ARG A 141 2.56 6.11 -10.06
CA ARG A 141 3.62 7.08 -10.27
C ARG A 141 3.47 8.21 -9.26
N VAL A 142 4.61 8.60 -8.68
CA VAL A 142 4.70 9.68 -7.71
C VAL A 142 5.65 10.73 -8.23
N TRP A 143 5.15 11.93 -8.45
CA TRP A 143 5.89 13.10 -8.90
C TRP A 143 6.42 13.93 -7.74
N THR A 144 7.60 14.49 -7.96
CA THR A 144 8.33 15.33 -7.02
C THR A 144 8.86 16.55 -7.75
N GLN A 145 8.44 17.73 -7.30
CA GLN A 145 8.89 18.98 -7.89
C GLN A 145 10.41 19.18 -7.72
N GLU A 146 11.04 19.81 -8.71
CA GLU A 146 12.47 20.12 -8.68
C GLU A 146 12.85 20.93 -7.42
N GLY A 147 13.93 20.52 -6.75
CA GLY A 147 14.40 21.12 -5.50
C GLY A 147 13.60 20.75 -4.24
N GLU A 148 12.51 19.99 -4.38
CA GLU A 148 11.62 19.64 -3.27
C GLU A 148 11.81 18.19 -2.78
N ILE A 149 11.20 17.90 -1.61
CA ILE A 149 11.09 16.54 -1.06
C ILE A 149 9.61 16.15 -1.02
N SER A 150 9.23 15.22 -1.89
CA SER A 150 7.89 14.65 -1.86
C SER A 150 7.80 13.60 -0.75
N GLN A 151 6.68 13.55 -0.05
CA GLN A 151 6.38 12.54 0.96
C GLN A 151 5.07 11.82 0.66
N VAL A 152 5.09 10.49 0.76
CA VAL A 152 3.92 9.61 0.61
C VAL A 152 3.85 8.68 1.80
N ASN A 153 2.68 8.59 2.43
CA ASN A 153 2.42 7.60 3.47
C ASN A 153 2.03 6.27 2.83
N VAL A 154 2.64 5.18 3.28
CA VAL A 154 2.12 3.84 3.07
C VAL A 154 1.17 3.54 4.22
N MET A 155 -0.10 3.29 3.89
CA MET A 155 -1.16 3.05 4.85
C MET A 155 -1.61 1.60 4.80
N LEU A 156 -2.16 1.14 5.91
CA LEU A 156 -2.72 -0.20 6.08
C LEU A 156 -4.06 -0.15 6.78
N LYS A 157 -4.98 -1.02 6.36
CA LYS A 157 -6.25 -1.26 7.04
C LYS A 157 -6.49 -2.76 7.14
N ILE A 158 -6.97 -3.21 8.29
CA ILE A 158 -7.38 -4.60 8.50
C ILE A 158 -8.90 -4.66 8.49
N ALA A 159 -9.47 -5.54 7.67
CA ALA A 159 -10.89 -5.80 7.58
C ALA A 159 -11.16 -7.30 7.82
N GLN A 160 -12.24 -7.61 8.53
CA GLN A 160 -12.69 -8.99 8.67
C GLN A 160 -13.40 -9.41 7.38
N VAL A 161 -13.01 -10.56 6.83
CA VAL A 161 -13.68 -11.16 5.67
C VAL A 161 -14.96 -11.83 6.19
N PRO A 162 -16.15 -11.40 5.73
CA PRO A 162 -17.40 -12.02 6.17
C PRO A 162 -17.44 -13.50 5.76
N GLU A 163 -17.86 -14.36 6.68
CA GLU A 163 -18.10 -15.75 6.34
C GLU A 163 -19.18 -15.86 5.25
N PRO A 164 -19.01 -16.75 4.25
CA PRO A 164 -19.97 -16.87 3.18
C PRO A 164 -21.33 -17.34 3.73
N ALA A 165 -22.41 -16.64 3.36
CA ALA A 165 -23.79 -16.92 3.79
C ALA A 165 -24.26 -18.36 3.47
N SER A 166 -23.54 -19.07 2.59
CA SER A 166 -23.72 -20.48 2.32
C SER A 166 -23.59 -21.36 3.57
N LEU A 167 -22.74 -21.00 4.55
CA LEU A 167 -22.61 -21.76 5.80
C LEU A 167 -23.89 -21.67 6.65
N LEU A 168 -24.47 -20.47 6.72
CA LEU A 168 -25.77 -20.27 7.37
C LEU A 168 -26.88 -21.04 6.65
N LEU A 169 -26.91 -20.98 5.31
CA LEU A 169 -27.89 -21.72 4.51
C LEU A 169 -27.75 -23.24 4.63
N LEU A 170 -26.51 -23.74 4.68
CA LEU A 170 -26.24 -25.15 4.95
C LEU A 170 -26.73 -25.55 6.35
N GLY A 171 -26.47 -24.71 7.35
CA GLY A 171 -26.96 -24.91 8.71
C GLY A 171 -28.50 -24.94 8.78
N LEU A 172 -29.16 -23.99 8.13
CA LEU A 172 -30.62 -23.95 8.03
C LEU A 172 -31.19 -25.15 7.25
N GLY A 173 -30.51 -25.57 6.17
CA GLY A 173 -30.88 -26.75 5.39
C GLY A 173 -30.79 -28.04 6.21
N LEU A 174 -29.72 -28.22 6.99
CA LEU A 174 -29.53 -29.36 7.89
C LEU A 174 -30.54 -29.36 9.04
N LEU A 175 -30.82 -28.21 9.64
CA LEU A 175 -31.87 -28.07 10.66
C LEU A 175 -33.24 -28.45 10.08
N GLY A 176 -33.58 -27.93 8.90
CA GLY A 176 -34.82 -28.26 8.20
C GLY A 176 -34.98 -29.77 7.93
N LEU A 177 -33.92 -30.43 7.46
CA LEU A 177 -33.89 -31.89 7.26
C LEU A 177 -34.05 -32.65 8.59
N GLY A 178 -33.47 -32.16 9.68
CA GLY A 178 -33.60 -32.72 11.02
C GLY A 178 -35.05 -32.71 11.53
N PHE A 179 -35.78 -31.61 11.33
CA PHE A 179 -37.19 -31.51 11.69
C PHE A 179 -38.08 -32.43 10.83
N ILE A 180 -37.79 -32.58 9.53
CA ILE A 180 -38.52 -33.50 8.64
C ILE A 180 -38.35 -34.96 9.08
N LYS A 181 -37.13 -35.36 9.45
CA LYS A 181 -36.83 -36.73 9.92
C LYS A 181 -37.55 -37.06 11.22
N ARG A 182 -37.74 -36.08 12.11
CA ARG A 182 -38.44 -36.25 13.40
C ARG A 182 -39.95 -36.40 13.26
N ARG A 183 -40.55 -35.90 12.16
CA ARG A 183 -41.99 -36.02 11.88
C ARG A 183 -42.39 -37.37 11.27
N LYS A 184 -41.43 -38.15 10.74
CA LYS A 184 -41.65 -39.47 10.15
C LYS A 184 -41.41 -40.65 11.12
N ARG A 185 -40.98 -40.38 12.36
CA ARG A 185 -41.00 -41.34 13.47
C ARG A 185 -42.16 -41.00 14.39
#